data_AF-A0A1J5JH61-F1
#
_entry.id   AF-A0A1J5JH61-F1
#
_cell.length_a   1.000
_cell.length_b   1.000
_cell.length_c   1.000
_cell.angle_alpha   90.00
_cell.angle_beta   90.00
_cell.angle_gamma   90.00
#
_symmetry.space_group_name_H-M   'P 1'
#
loop_
_entity.id
_entity.type
_entity.pdbx_description
1 polymer ?
#
loop_
_entity_poly.entity_id
_entity_poly.type
_entity_poly.pdbx_seq_one_letter_code
_entity_poly.pdbx_strand_id
1 'polypeptide(L)'
;SLEDRIVKRFFQLRSGHAAQSSRYAPARAEDAPRFDLITRRAVTADAAELAANPRARSAKLRIGRRTAAPAGQVDWGALSVPQLPMKGRS
;
A
#
# COMPACT_ATOMS: atom_id res chain seq x y z
N SER A 1 -9.79 0.51 -8.38
CA SER A 1 -9.67 -0.46 -7.29
C SER A 1 -9.30 0.28 -6.02
N LEU A 2 -10.18 0.25 -5.01
CA LEU A 2 -9.93 0.77 -3.67
C LEU A 2 -8.83 -0.06 -2.97
N GLU A 3 -8.89 -1.38 -3.11
CA GLU A 3 -7.96 -2.33 -2.50
C GLU A 3 -6.50 -2.09 -2.92
N ASP A 4 -6.22 -1.93 -4.22
CA ASP A 4 -4.86 -1.62 -4.69
C ASP A 4 -4.32 -0.32 -4.08
N ARG A 5 -5.20 0.67 -3.85
CA ARG A 5 -4.80 1.93 -3.21
C ARG A 5 -4.43 1.71 -1.74
N ILE A 6 -5.20 0.89 -1.02
CA ILE A 6 -4.93 0.52 0.38
C ILE A 6 -3.59 -0.22 0.48
N VAL A 7 -3.37 -1.25 -0.36
CA VAL A 7 -2.12 -2.03 -0.35
C VAL A 7 -0.93 -1.15 -0.73
N LYS A 8 -1.08 -0.26 -1.72
CA LYS A 8 -0.05 0.73 -2.07
C LYS A 8 0.31 1.61 -0.88
N ARG A 9 -0.68 2.19 -0.18
CA ARG A 9 -0.43 3.07 0.96
C ARG A 9 0.17 2.32 2.13
N PHE A 10 -0.30 1.10 2.41
CA PHE A 10 0.30 0.23 3.42
C PHE A 10 1.80 0.03 3.19
N PHE A 11 2.20 -0.40 1.98
CA PHE A 11 3.62 -0.60 1.69
C PHE A 11 4.44 0.69 1.71
N GLN A 12 3.89 1.82 1.27
CA GLN A 12 4.58 3.11 1.34
C GLN A 12 4.85 3.56 2.78
N LEU A 13 3.87 3.42 3.67
CA LEU A 13 4.01 3.80 5.08
C LEU A 13 4.94 2.87 5.87
N ARG A 14 5.17 1.64 5.39
CA ARG A 14 5.85 0.58 6.14
C ARG A 14 7.22 0.21 5.60
N SER A 15 7.64 0.78 4.47
CA SER A 15 8.95 0.51 3.85
C SER A 15 9.96 1.65 4.02
N GLY A 16 9.64 2.67 4.82
CA GLY A 16 10.50 3.87 4.94
C GLY A 16 10.50 4.76 3.69
N HIS A 17 9.75 4.40 2.64
CA HIS A 17 9.67 5.14 1.38
C HIS A 17 8.45 6.08 1.33
N ALA A 18 7.94 6.51 2.49
CA ALA A 18 6.90 7.52 2.52
C ALA A 18 7.51 8.81 1.94
N ALA A 19 6.98 9.27 0.80
CA ALA A 19 7.44 10.52 0.20
C ALA A 19 7.33 11.64 1.24
N GLN A 20 8.46 12.30 1.55
CA GLN A 20 8.46 13.56 2.29
C GLN A 20 7.57 14.52 1.52
N SER A 21 6.39 14.82 2.06
CA SER A 21 5.38 15.61 1.35
C SER A 21 5.76 17.09 1.20
N SER A 22 6.89 17.52 1.76
CA SER A 22 7.45 18.85 1.58
C SER A 22 8.96 18.84 1.78
N ARG A 23 9.69 19.55 0.91
CA ARG A 23 11.13 19.84 1.08
C ARG A 23 11.43 20.71 2.31
N TYR A 24 10.40 21.34 2.87
CA TYR A 24 10.47 22.24 4.03
C TYR A 24 9.82 21.64 5.28
N ALA A 25 9.31 20.41 5.22
CA ALA A 25 8.81 19.75 6.43
C ALA A 25 10.00 19.20 7.24
N PRO A 26 9.93 19.27 8.58
CA PRO A 26 10.91 18.60 9.43
C PRO A 26 10.92 17.10 9.09
N ALA A 27 12.12 16.51 9.07
CA ALA A 27 12.28 15.09 8.81
C ALA A 27 11.43 14.29 9.82
N ARG A 28 10.42 13.58 9.32
CA ARG A 28 9.69 12.61 10.14
C ARG A 28 10.69 11.62 10.72
N ALA A 29 10.52 11.27 12.00
CA ALA A 29 11.25 10.18 12.63
C ALA A 29 11.14 8.94 11.74
N GLU A 30 12.29 8.44 11.30
CA GLU A 30 12.35 7.25 10.46
C GLU A 30 12.10 6.03 11.33
N ASP A 31 10.83 5.60 11.39
CA ASP A 31 10.49 4.26 11.83
C ASP A 31 11.30 3.25 11.00
N ALA A 32 11.97 2.31 11.67
CA ALA A 32 12.68 1.23 10.97
C ALA A 32 11.74 0.54 9.97
N PRO A 33 12.16 0.34 8.71
CA PRO A 33 11.32 -0.23 7.67
C PRO A 33 10.88 -1.63 8.08
N ARG A 34 9.57 -1.89 8.02
CA ARG A 34 8.93 -3.18 8.34
C ARG A 34 8.81 -4.09 7.12
N PHE A 35 8.95 -3.52 5.92
CA PHE A 35 8.98 -4.25 4.66
C PHE A 35 10.03 -3.70 3.70
N ASP A 36 10.77 -4.62 3.06
CA ASP A 36 11.54 -4.33 1.85
C ASP A 36 10.62 -4.51 0.64
N LEU A 37 10.53 -3.52 -0.24
CA LEU A 37 9.73 -3.63 -1.45
C LEU A 37 10.49 -4.42 -2.51
N ILE A 38 10.01 -5.61 -2.85
CA ILE A 38 10.59 -6.43 -3.93
C ILE A 38 10.29 -5.77 -5.27
N THR A 39 9.11 -5.17 -5.42
CA THR A 39 8.75 -4.40 -6.61
C THR A 39 8.36 -2.96 -6.24
N ARG A 40 8.99 -1.97 -6.90
CA ARG A 40 8.65 -0.55 -6.69
C ARG A 40 7.32 -0.16 -7.33
N ARG A 41 6.95 -0.83 -8.42
CA ARG A 41 5.68 -0.66 -9.14
C ARG A 41 4.87 -1.95 -9.01
N ALA A 42 3.55 -1.86 -9.15
CA ALA A 42 2.73 -3.06 -9.22
C ALA A 42 3.10 -3.85 -10.48
N VAL A 43 3.16 -5.18 -10.35
CA VAL A 43 3.28 -6.09 -11.49
C VAL A 43 1.88 -6.30 -12.06
N THR A 44 1.77 -6.22 -13.37
CA THR A 44 0.51 -6.41 -14.12
C THR A 44 0.63 -7.62 -15.02
N ALA A 45 -0.52 -8.19 -15.41
CA ALA A 45 -0.58 -9.28 -16.37
C ALA A 45 0.10 -8.89 -17.69
N ASP A 46 0.80 -9.83 -18.31
CA ASP A 46 1.40 -9.66 -19.63
C ASP A 46 0.38 -9.89 -20.76
N ALA A 47 0.80 -9.70 -22.01
CA ALA A 47 -0.10 -9.84 -23.15
C ALA A 47 -0.65 -11.28 -23.32
N ALA A 48 0.16 -12.30 -23.01
CA ALA A 48 -0.26 -13.70 -23.13
C ALA A 48 -1.28 -14.07 -22.04
N GLU A 49 -1.04 -13.63 -20.80
CA GLU A 49 -1.96 -13.81 -19.68
C GLU A 49 -3.28 -13.05 -19.93
N LEU A 50 -3.23 -11.84 -20.47
CA LEU A 50 -4.45 -11.09 -20.82
C LEU A 50 -5.27 -11.75 -21.92
N ALA A 51 -4.61 -12.36 -22.91
CA ALA A 51 -5.28 -13.12 -23.97
C ALA A 51 -5.91 -14.42 -23.43
N ALA A 52 -5.20 -15.14 -22.57
CA ALA A 52 -5.70 -16.36 -21.93
C ALA A 52 -6.77 -16.08 -20.86
N ASN A 53 -6.72 -14.90 -20.23
CA ASN A 53 -7.54 -14.56 -19.08
C ASN A 53 -7.93 -13.06 -19.05
N PRO A 54 -8.98 -12.63 -19.78
CA PRO A 54 -9.37 -11.22 -19.85
C PRO A 54 -9.68 -10.54 -18.50
N ARG A 55 -10.10 -11.30 -17.48
CA ARG A 55 -10.32 -10.81 -16.10
C ARG A 55 -9.03 -10.38 -15.40
N ALA A 56 -7.85 -10.76 -15.89
CA ALA A 56 -6.55 -10.32 -15.35
C ALA A 56 -6.23 -8.84 -15.66
N ARG A 57 -6.99 -8.18 -16.55
CA ARG A 57 -6.77 -6.76 -16.93
C ARG A 57 -6.68 -5.79 -15.75
N SER A 58 -7.38 -6.06 -14.66
CA SER A 58 -7.40 -5.22 -13.47
C SER A 58 -6.50 -5.72 -12.33
N ALA A 59 -5.83 -6.87 -12.51
CA ALA A 59 -4.97 -7.48 -11.50
C ALA A 59 -3.71 -6.63 -11.30
N LYS A 60 -3.35 -6.41 -10.03
CA LYS A 60 -2.17 -5.65 -9.62
C LYS A 60 -1.49 -6.37 -8.47
N LEU A 61 -0.34 -6.97 -8.75
CA LEU A 61 0.47 -7.67 -7.76
C LEU A 61 1.46 -6.69 -7.10
N ARG A 62 1.47 -6.66 -5.77
CA ARG A 62 2.41 -5.89 -4.95
C ARG A 62 3.08 -6.81 -3.96
N ILE A 63 4.41 -6.74 -3.88
CA ILE A 63 5.21 -7.69 -3.12
C ILE A 63 6.13 -6.92 -2.17
N GLY A 64 6.08 -7.29 -0.89
CA GLY A 64 7.02 -6.81 0.13
C GLY A 64 7.49 -7.95 1.02
N ARG A 65 8.77 -7.95 1.35
CA ARG A 65 9.41 -8.91 2.27
C ARG A 65 9.43 -8.31 3.67
N ARG A 66 8.94 -9.03 4.68
CA ARG A 66 8.96 -8.58 6.08
C ARG A 66 10.40 -8.49 6.58
N THR A 67 10.71 -7.43 7.32
CA THR A 67 12.00 -7.27 7.99
C THR A 67 11.95 -7.76 9.44
N ALA A 68 13.04 -7.58 10.18
CA ALA A 68 13.10 -7.87 11.62
C ALA A 68 12.32 -6.86 12.48
N ALA A 69 11.94 -5.69 11.95
CA ALA A 69 11.23 -4.68 12.72
C ALA A 69 9.87 -5.21 13.23
N PRO A 70 9.45 -4.86 14.46
CA PRO A 70 8.19 -5.32 15.04
C PRO A 70 6.98 -4.81 14.23
N ALA A 71 5.82 -5.45 14.37
CA ALA A 71 4.61 -4.95 13.74
C ALA A 71 4.17 -3.63 14.40
N GLY A 72 3.91 -2.60 13.59
CA GLY A 72 3.32 -1.33 14.05
C GLY A 72 1.79 -1.33 13.93
N GLN A 73 1.14 -0.41 14.64
CA GLN A 73 -0.30 -0.17 14.55
C GLN A 73 -0.75 0.16 13.11
N VAL A 74 -2.04 -0.07 12.84
CA VAL A 74 -2.66 0.22 11.55
C VAL A 74 -3.65 1.37 11.75
N ASP A 75 -3.40 2.49 11.07
CA ASP A 75 -4.32 3.60 10.95
C ASP A 75 -5.11 3.48 9.64
N TRP A 76 -6.40 3.18 9.76
CA TRP A 76 -7.31 3.04 8.62
C TRP A 76 -7.48 4.34 7.82
N GLY A 77 -7.41 5.50 8.47
CA GLY A 77 -7.45 6.81 7.82
C GLY A 77 -6.22 7.04 6.95
N ALA A 78 -5.02 6.73 7.48
CA ALA A 78 -3.77 6.80 6.73
C ALA A 78 -3.74 5.85 5.51
N LEU A 79 -4.49 4.74 5.56
CA LEU A 79 -4.62 3.78 4.46
C LEU A 79 -5.61 4.21 3.36
N SER A 80 -6.21 5.40 3.46
CA SER A 80 -7.23 5.89 2.51
C SER A 80 -8.47 4.99 2.44
N VAL A 81 -8.81 4.32 3.54
CA VAL A 81 -10.07 3.58 3.67
C VAL A 81 -11.17 4.61 3.97
N PRO A 82 -12.27 4.64 3.18
CA PRO A 82 -13.42 5.49 3.48
C PRO A 82 -13.98 5.15 4.87
N GLN A 83 -14.09 6.15 5.73
CA GLN A 83 -14.78 6.03 7.01
C GLN A 83 -16.28 6.18 6.75
N LEU A 84 -17.00 5.06 6.74
CA LEU A 84 -18.46 5.08 6.62
C LEU A 84 -19.05 5.47 7.98
N PRO A 85 -19.97 6.45 8.04
CA PRO A 85 -20.67 6.72 9.29
C PRO A 85 -21.44 5.47 9.69
N MET A 86 -21.21 5.00 10.92
CA MET A 86 -22.02 3.97 11.55
C MET A 86 -23.46 4.49 11.59
N LYS A 87 -24.31 4.00 10.69
CA LYS A 87 -25.73 4.36 10.69
C LYS A 87 -26.32 3.75 11.96
N GLY A 88 -26.61 4.60 12.95
CA GLY A 88 -27.32 4.19 14.16
C GLY A 88 -28.60 3.48 13.75
N ARG A 89 -28.75 2.22 14.16
CA ARG A 89 -30.07 1.60 14.25
C ARG A 89 -30.78 2.34 15.38
N SER A 90 -31.62 3.31 15.02
CA SER A 90 -32.79 3.69 15.82
C SER A 90 -33.93 2.77 15.45
#